data_AF-A0A7C1KI31-F1
#
_entry.id   AF-A0A7C1KI31-F1
#
_cell.length_a   1.000
_cell.length_b   1.000
_cell.length_c   1.000
_cell.angle_alpha   90.00
_cell.angle_beta   90.00
_cell.angle_gamma   90.00
#
_symmetry.space_group_name_H-M   'P 1'
#
loop_
_entity.id
_entity.type
_entity.pdbx_description
1 polymer ?
#
loop_
_entity_poly.entity_id
_entity_poly.type
_entity_poly.pdbx_seq_one_letter_code
_entity_poly.pdbx_strand_id
1 'polypeptide(L)'
;MSTSGSVPRWAAQVWLRPAREEDAFLPEGPRYFRWQGRDAVIWVNIQTSRQADRGRLMVAATEAEGPAEVRSFDCPGRPGFVLPTDRDGVVLVGIDHCLCLFDLEQQVWSRPLAHLPQAHPRTTINDGEVTPDGRAIVFGTKDLLFREPFGCLYLYDVPQRRLHVLAEGQTCSNGKVIRQEAEGWILYDIDTPTRQVRRYRLDIEGGQAQFLDVALDWHGWEEFPDGMCAADDQSVIIAFYHPGDRDGGRAVRFDLESREAVEEWEVPFSPRVTCPLLLPPSSPPRSDRARLILTTAEEGMPPEVRQRNPNAGCLFQAPTSLPAAPEPAVVRLGED
;
A
#
# COMPACT_ATOMS: atom_id res chain seq x y z
N MET A 1 2.98 37.00 0.40
CA MET A 1 1.54 37.20 0.12
C MET A 1 0.95 35.80 -0.03
N SER A 2 0.38 35.26 1.04
CA SER A 2 -0.28 33.94 1.01
C SER A 2 -1.61 34.10 0.30
N THR A 3 -1.66 33.69 -0.96
CA THR A 3 -2.94 33.44 -1.62
C THR A 3 -3.47 32.15 -1.04
N SER A 4 -4.40 32.27 -0.08
CA SER A 4 -5.21 31.16 0.44
C SER A 4 -6.13 30.65 -0.68
N GLY A 5 -5.56 29.93 -1.65
CA GLY A 5 -6.32 29.10 -2.56
C GLY A 5 -6.90 27.93 -1.77
N SER A 6 -8.17 27.61 -1.97
CA SER A 6 -8.75 26.37 -1.44
C SER A 6 -7.96 25.17 -1.97
N VAL A 7 -7.58 24.24 -1.09
CA VAL A 7 -7.00 22.95 -1.47
C VAL A 7 -7.90 22.29 -2.51
N PRO A 8 -7.39 21.91 -3.70
CA PRO A 8 -8.17 21.23 -4.72
C PRO A 8 -8.80 19.95 -4.16
N ARG A 9 -10.07 19.73 -4.49
CA ARG A 9 -10.84 18.56 -4.05
C ARG A 9 -11.43 17.82 -5.23
N TRP A 10 -11.36 16.50 -5.18
CA TRP A 10 -11.92 15.61 -6.19
C TRP A 10 -12.86 14.59 -5.55
N ALA A 11 -13.97 14.30 -6.22
CA ALA A 11 -14.81 13.17 -5.87
C ALA A 11 -14.34 11.92 -6.60
N ALA A 12 -13.89 10.91 -5.86
CA ALA A 12 -13.52 9.62 -6.42
C ALA A 12 -14.77 8.84 -6.87
N GLN A 13 -14.62 8.03 -7.91
CA GLN A 13 -15.67 7.18 -8.45
C GLN A 13 -15.26 5.71 -8.30
N VAL A 14 -16.22 4.82 -8.08
CA VAL A 14 -15.95 3.38 -8.05
C VAL A 14 -15.34 2.98 -9.40
N TRP A 15 -14.12 2.46 -9.35
CA TRP A 15 -13.44 1.88 -10.50
C TRP A 15 -13.79 0.41 -10.63
N LEU A 16 -13.76 -0.32 -9.52
CA LEU A 16 -13.96 -1.75 -9.48
C LEU A 16 -14.73 -2.12 -8.22
N ARG A 17 -15.82 -2.87 -8.42
CA ARG A 17 -16.57 -3.54 -7.35
C ARG A 17 -16.22 -5.02 -7.37
N PRO A 18 -15.75 -5.60 -6.26
CA PRO A 18 -15.49 -7.03 -6.18
C PRO A 18 -16.75 -7.85 -6.52
N ALA A 19 -16.58 -8.90 -7.32
CA ALA A 19 -17.70 -9.77 -7.70
C ALA A 19 -18.17 -10.68 -6.55
N ARG A 20 -17.26 -11.01 -5.63
CA ARG A 20 -17.53 -11.77 -4.40
C ARG A 20 -17.46 -10.82 -3.21
N GLU A 21 -18.42 -10.90 -2.29
CA GLU A 21 -18.45 -10.06 -1.07
C GLU A 21 -17.15 -10.22 -0.25
N GLU A 22 -16.63 -11.43 -0.15
CA GLU A 22 -15.39 -11.72 0.59
C GLU A 22 -14.12 -11.07 -0.01
N ASP A 23 -14.14 -10.68 -1.29
CA ASP A 23 -13.05 -9.94 -1.93
C ASP A 23 -13.06 -8.44 -1.57
N ALA A 24 -14.12 -7.96 -0.91
CA ALA A 24 -14.27 -6.60 -0.40
C ALA A 24 -13.71 -6.45 1.04
N PHE A 25 -13.28 -7.55 1.66
CA PHE A 25 -12.99 -7.56 3.09
C PHE A 25 -11.81 -6.66 3.49
N LEU A 26 -10.61 -6.90 2.94
CA LEU A 26 -9.42 -6.08 3.19
C LEU A 26 -8.50 -5.94 1.95
N PRO A 27 -8.97 -5.31 0.86
CA PRO A 27 -8.11 -4.85 -0.23
C PRO A 27 -7.05 -3.85 0.22
N GLU A 28 -5.80 -4.12 -0.15
CA GLU A 28 -4.61 -3.38 0.30
C GLU A 28 -3.49 -3.38 -0.74
N GLY A 29 -2.52 -2.48 -0.55
CA GLY A 29 -1.26 -2.47 -1.27
C GLY A 29 -1.35 -2.56 -2.82
N PRO A 30 -2.17 -1.73 -3.50
CA PRO A 30 -2.23 -1.74 -4.96
C PRO A 30 -0.88 -1.33 -5.57
N ARG A 31 -0.48 -2.02 -6.63
CA ARG A 31 0.71 -1.76 -7.43
C ARG A 31 0.37 -1.77 -8.92
N TYR A 32 0.97 -0.86 -9.65
CA TYR A 32 0.95 -0.88 -11.10
C TYR A 32 2.06 -1.79 -11.63
N PHE A 33 1.75 -2.57 -12.66
CA PHE A 33 2.74 -3.33 -13.41
C PHE A 33 2.22 -3.65 -14.81
N ARG A 34 3.11 -4.17 -15.66
CA ARG A 34 2.74 -4.69 -16.97
C ARG A 34 2.70 -6.21 -16.90
N TRP A 35 1.60 -6.80 -17.36
CA TRP A 35 1.40 -8.24 -17.35
C TRP A 35 0.78 -8.69 -18.67
N GLN A 36 1.37 -9.70 -19.31
CA GLN A 36 0.93 -10.19 -20.63
C GLN A 36 0.82 -9.07 -21.67
N GLY A 37 1.76 -8.13 -21.61
CA GLY A 37 1.82 -6.98 -22.51
C GLY A 37 0.76 -5.90 -22.26
N ARG A 38 0.02 -5.94 -21.15
CA ARG A 38 -1.03 -4.97 -20.80
C ARG A 38 -0.74 -4.30 -19.47
N ASP A 39 -1.16 -3.06 -19.34
CA ASP A 39 -1.09 -2.31 -18.09
C ASP A 39 -2.13 -2.86 -17.11
N ALA A 40 -1.69 -3.16 -15.89
CA ALA A 40 -2.50 -3.80 -14.88
C ALA A 40 -2.24 -3.22 -13.48
N VAL A 41 -3.23 -3.40 -12.61
CA VAL A 41 -3.11 -3.21 -11.17
C VAL A 41 -3.16 -4.57 -10.52
N ILE A 42 -2.18 -4.85 -9.65
CA ILE A 42 -2.19 -5.98 -8.74
C ILE A 42 -2.34 -5.46 -7.31
N TRP A 43 -3.10 -6.15 -6.48
CA TRP A 43 -3.27 -5.80 -5.06
C TRP A 43 -3.49 -7.06 -4.24
N VAL A 44 -3.42 -6.93 -2.93
CA VAL A 44 -3.74 -8.03 -2.01
C VAL A 44 -5.15 -7.83 -1.45
N ASN A 45 -5.87 -8.92 -1.20
CA ASN A 45 -6.93 -8.95 -0.22
C ASN A 45 -6.39 -9.75 0.97
N ILE A 46 -5.94 -9.07 2.03
CA ILE A 46 -5.11 -9.67 3.10
C ILE A 46 -5.80 -10.89 3.71
N GLN A 47 -7.11 -10.81 3.90
CA GLN A 47 -7.95 -11.90 4.37
C GLN A 47 -9.38 -11.74 3.84
N THR A 48 -10.11 -12.84 3.69
CA THR A 48 -11.46 -12.85 3.09
C THR A 48 -12.59 -12.74 4.12
N SER A 49 -12.26 -12.84 5.40
CA SER A 49 -13.18 -12.64 6.52
C SER A 49 -12.39 -12.40 7.81
N ARG A 50 -13.08 -12.02 8.89
CA ARG A 50 -12.47 -11.83 10.21
C ARG A 50 -11.76 -13.07 10.76
N GLN A 51 -12.19 -14.26 10.37
CA GLN A 51 -11.62 -15.54 10.85
C GLN A 51 -10.68 -16.18 9.83
N ALA A 52 -10.59 -15.65 8.62
CA ALA A 52 -9.72 -16.20 7.60
C ALA A 52 -8.24 -16.04 7.99
N ASP A 53 -7.47 -17.11 7.79
CA ASP A 53 -6.03 -17.13 7.93
C ASP A 53 -5.31 -17.05 6.57
N ARG A 54 -6.07 -16.79 5.52
CA ARG A 54 -5.60 -16.71 4.14
C ARG A 54 -6.28 -15.57 3.41
N GLY A 55 -5.58 -15.04 2.42
CA GLY A 55 -6.06 -14.02 1.51
C GLY A 55 -5.83 -14.38 0.05
N ARG A 56 -5.89 -13.36 -0.81
CA ARG A 56 -5.74 -13.50 -2.26
C ARG A 56 -4.86 -12.41 -2.85
N LEU A 57 -4.17 -12.74 -3.94
CA LEU A 57 -3.70 -11.74 -4.90
C LEU A 57 -4.81 -11.50 -5.91
N MET A 58 -4.97 -10.24 -6.32
CA MET A 58 -6.01 -9.80 -7.24
C MET A 58 -5.38 -8.98 -8.35
N VAL A 59 -5.75 -9.23 -9.61
CA VAL A 59 -5.19 -8.54 -10.78
C VAL A 59 -6.31 -8.07 -11.69
N ALA A 60 -6.25 -6.81 -12.13
CA ALA A 60 -7.17 -6.23 -13.10
C ALA A 60 -6.42 -5.35 -14.11
N ALA A 61 -6.81 -5.40 -15.38
CA ALA A 61 -6.28 -4.49 -16.39
C ALA A 61 -6.76 -3.04 -16.15
N THR A 62 -5.91 -2.05 -16.43
CA THR A 62 -6.21 -0.63 -16.20
C THR A 62 -7.24 -0.04 -17.17
N GLU A 63 -7.40 -0.64 -18.37
CA GLU A 63 -8.18 -0.08 -19.48
C GLU A 63 -9.62 -0.58 -19.61
N ALA A 64 -10.13 -1.35 -18.66
CA ALA A 64 -11.43 -2.00 -18.81
C ALA A 64 -12.57 -1.00 -19.13
N GLU A 65 -13.16 -1.11 -20.33
CA GLU A 65 -14.44 -0.49 -20.68
C GLU A 65 -15.55 -1.42 -20.17
N GLY A 66 -15.81 -1.37 -18.88
CA GLY A 66 -16.72 -2.29 -18.19
C GLY A 66 -16.08 -2.89 -16.95
N PRO A 67 -16.76 -3.82 -16.25
CA PRO A 67 -16.15 -4.50 -15.10
C PRO A 67 -14.92 -5.24 -15.60
N ALA A 68 -13.73 -4.80 -15.16
CA ALA A 68 -12.48 -5.48 -15.46
C ALA A 68 -12.61 -6.95 -15.07
N GLU A 69 -12.20 -7.87 -15.95
CA GLU A 69 -12.07 -9.26 -15.55
C GLU A 69 -10.98 -9.34 -14.48
N VAL A 70 -11.41 -9.53 -13.22
CA VAL A 70 -10.52 -9.65 -12.09
C VAL A 70 -10.05 -11.09 -12.00
N ARG A 71 -8.73 -11.29 -12.09
CA ARG A 71 -8.13 -12.58 -11.77
C ARG A 71 -7.77 -12.60 -10.30
N SER A 72 -8.03 -13.73 -9.65
CA SER A 72 -7.70 -13.92 -8.23
C SER A 72 -6.90 -15.19 -8.04
N PHE A 73 -5.90 -15.15 -7.16
CA PHE A 73 -5.04 -16.27 -6.82
C PHE A 73 -5.02 -16.46 -5.31
N ASP A 74 -5.40 -17.65 -4.85
CA ASP A 74 -5.40 -17.95 -3.42
C ASP A 74 -3.96 -18.00 -2.88
N CYS A 75 -3.76 -17.36 -1.73
CA CYS A 75 -2.47 -17.36 -1.05
C CYS A 75 -2.42 -18.47 0.01
N PRO A 76 -1.23 -19.03 0.31
CA PRO A 76 -1.07 -20.05 1.34
C PRO A 76 -1.26 -19.51 2.77
N GLY A 77 -1.29 -18.18 2.93
CA GLY A 77 -1.45 -17.43 4.18
C GLY A 77 -2.00 -16.03 3.91
N ARG A 78 -1.87 -15.09 4.84
CA ARG A 78 -2.29 -13.69 4.63
C ARG A 78 -1.22 -12.90 3.85
N PRO A 79 -1.48 -12.47 2.60
CA PRO A 79 -0.56 -11.61 1.87
C PRO A 79 -0.68 -10.17 2.40
N GLY A 80 0.38 -9.65 3.03
CA GLY A 80 0.40 -8.27 3.52
C GLY A 80 0.68 -7.25 2.41
N PHE A 81 1.56 -7.60 1.47
CA PHE A 81 1.89 -6.78 0.31
C PHE A 81 2.25 -7.66 -0.88
N VAL A 82 2.22 -7.06 -2.07
CA VAL A 82 2.72 -7.65 -3.33
C VAL A 82 3.58 -6.62 -4.05
N LEU A 83 4.73 -7.04 -4.57
CA LEU A 83 5.68 -6.19 -5.30
C LEU A 83 6.03 -6.85 -6.63
N PRO A 84 5.79 -6.19 -7.77
CA PRO A 84 6.26 -6.66 -9.07
C PRO A 84 7.79 -6.83 -9.09
N THR A 85 8.28 -7.77 -9.90
CA THR A 85 9.72 -8.01 -10.06
C THR A 85 10.20 -7.66 -11.47
N ASP A 86 11.51 -7.73 -11.68
CA ASP A 86 12.15 -7.64 -12.99
C ASP A 86 11.96 -8.88 -13.88
N ARG A 87 11.28 -9.92 -13.39
CA ARG A 87 10.89 -11.11 -14.14
C ARG A 87 9.41 -11.04 -14.49
N ASP A 88 9.09 -11.11 -15.79
CA ASP A 88 7.70 -11.04 -16.28
C ASP A 88 6.83 -12.13 -15.63
N GLY A 89 5.63 -11.76 -15.19
CA GLY A 89 4.71 -12.68 -14.53
C GLY A 89 5.08 -13.09 -13.09
N VAL A 90 6.25 -12.72 -12.58
CA VAL A 90 6.70 -13.08 -11.23
C VAL A 90 6.59 -11.89 -10.29
N VAL A 91 5.96 -12.12 -9.14
CA VAL A 91 5.78 -11.12 -8.07
C VAL A 91 6.38 -11.62 -6.76
N LEU A 92 6.91 -10.71 -5.95
CA LEU A 92 7.32 -10.99 -4.59
C LEU A 92 6.18 -10.64 -3.63
N VAL A 93 5.88 -11.54 -2.70
CA VAL A 93 4.76 -11.41 -1.76
C VAL A 93 5.26 -11.62 -0.35
N GLY A 94 4.91 -10.72 0.56
CA GLY A 94 5.04 -10.95 1.99
C GLY A 94 3.82 -11.68 2.52
N ILE A 95 3.99 -12.92 3.00
CA ILE A 95 2.89 -13.77 3.48
C ILE A 95 3.17 -14.20 4.91
N ASP A 96 2.25 -13.85 5.82
CA ASP A 96 2.32 -14.09 7.27
C ASP A 96 3.69 -13.71 7.87
N HIS A 97 4.67 -14.61 7.83
CA HIS A 97 6.00 -14.44 8.39
C HIS A 97 7.14 -14.77 7.43
N CYS A 98 6.90 -14.71 6.12
CA CYS A 98 7.92 -15.01 5.12
C CYS A 98 7.76 -14.19 3.83
N LEU A 99 8.83 -14.13 3.05
CA LEU A 99 8.84 -13.58 1.70
C LEU A 99 8.87 -14.73 0.71
N CYS A 100 7.99 -14.71 -0.29
CA CYS A 100 7.89 -15.73 -1.33
C CYS A 100 7.82 -15.08 -2.71
N LEU A 101 8.17 -15.83 -3.75
CA LEU A 101 7.84 -15.49 -5.13
C LEU A 101 6.57 -16.25 -5.55
N PHE A 102 5.77 -15.63 -6.40
CA PHE A 102 4.64 -16.24 -7.07
C PHE A 102 4.73 -15.99 -8.57
N ASP A 103 4.63 -17.05 -9.35
CA ASP A 103 4.52 -17.01 -10.81
C ASP A 103 3.03 -17.01 -11.19
N LEU A 104 2.55 -15.91 -11.79
CA LEU A 104 1.14 -15.69 -12.14
C LEU A 104 0.66 -16.61 -13.28
N GLU A 105 1.57 -17.07 -14.14
CA GLU A 105 1.32 -17.91 -15.30
C GLU A 105 1.22 -19.38 -14.88
N GLN A 106 2.22 -19.86 -14.15
CA GLN A 106 2.32 -21.23 -13.68
C GLN A 106 1.46 -21.45 -12.43
N GLN A 107 1.11 -20.38 -11.72
CA GLN A 107 0.40 -20.40 -10.43
C GLN A 107 1.17 -21.19 -9.38
N VAL A 108 2.49 -21.01 -9.35
CA VAL A 108 3.41 -21.72 -8.46
C VAL A 108 4.06 -20.75 -7.48
N TRP A 109 4.03 -21.13 -6.20
CA TRP A 109 4.78 -20.48 -5.14
C TRP A 109 6.20 -21.04 -5.05
N SER A 110 7.18 -20.16 -4.88
CA SER A 110 8.54 -20.60 -4.56
C SER A 110 8.63 -21.14 -3.14
N ARG A 111 9.77 -21.74 -2.80
CA ARG A 111 10.16 -21.83 -1.38
C ARG A 111 10.33 -20.42 -0.82
N PRO A 112 10.11 -20.20 0.49
CA PRO A 112 10.39 -18.92 1.12
C PRO A 112 11.80 -18.45 0.82
N LEU A 113 11.93 -17.20 0.38
CA LEU A 113 13.19 -16.49 0.22
C LEU A 113 13.80 -16.16 1.58
N ALA A 114 12.95 -15.78 2.54
CA ALA A 114 13.32 -15.48 3.91
C ALA A 114 12.15 -15.76 4.86
N HIS A 115 12.48 -16.10 6.10
CA HIS A 115 11.56 -16.15 7.23
C HIS A 115 11.91 -15.05 8.22
N LEU A 116 10.90 -14.44 8.84
CA LEU A 116 11.09 -13.44 9.89
C LEU A 116 11.77 -14.09 11.11
N PRO A 117 12.89 -13.53 11.61
CA PRO A 117 13.64 -14.12 12.75
C PRO A 117 12.91 -13.96 14.09
N GLN A 118 11.99 -13.00 14.21
CA GLN A 118 11.27 -12.65 15.44
C GLN A 118 9.74 -12.71 15.23
N ALA A 119 9.26 -13.74 14.52
CA ALA A 119 7.84 -13.90 14.28
C ALA A 119 7.07 -14.12 15.60
N HIS A 120 6.21 -13.18 15.95
CA HIS A 120 5.25 -13.34 17.03
C HIS A 120 3.97 -14.00 16.47
N PRO A 121 3.36 -14.99 17.13
CA PRO A 121 2.20 -15.73 16.57
C PRO A 121 0.94 -14.86 16.37
N ARG A 122 0.94 -13.64 16.92
CA ARG A 122 -0.13 -12.65 16.77
C ARG A 122 0.23 -11.53 15.80
N THR A 123 1.32 -11.65 15.06
CA THR A 123 1.65 -10.69 14.01
C THR A 123 1.47 -11.29 12.63
N THR A 124 1.37 -10.44 11.62
CA THR A 124 1.46 -10.80 10.20
C THR A 124 2.19 -9.69 9.48
N ILE A 125 2.92 -10.01 8.41
CA ILE A 125 3.39 -9.01 7.44
C ILE A 125 2.17 -8.21 6.98
N ASN A 126 2.33 -6.89 6.95
CA ASN A 126 1.33 -5.94 6.51
C ASN A 126 1.93 -5.17 5.32
N ASP A 127 2.15 -3.86 5.41
CA ASP A 127 2.55 -3.08 4.24
C ASP A 127 4.08 -3.09 3.99
N GLY A 128 4.47 -2.98 2.72
CA GLY A 128 5.86 -3.06 2.28
C GLY A 128 6.15 -2.30 0.98
N GLU A 129 7.37 -1.79 0.87
CA GLU A 129 7.83 -0.97 -0.26
C GLU A 129 9.24 -1.37 -0.70
N VAL A 130 9.49 -1.27 -2.00
CA VAL A 130 10.81 -1.52 -2.60
C VAL A 130 11.59 -0.22 -2.77
N THR A 131 12.91 -0.27 -2.60
CA THR A 131 13.77 0.88 -2.92
C THR A 131 13.67 1.23 -4.40
N PRO A 132 13.82 2.51 -4.80
CA PRO A 132 13.82 2.92 -6.21
C PRO A 132 14.81 2.17 -7.12
N ASP A 133 15.92 1.67 -6.58
CA ASP A 133 16.88 0.86 -7.34
C ASP A 133 16.49 -0.63 -7.43
N GLY A 134 15.44 -1.05 -6.74
CA GLY A 134 14.90 -2.41 -6.71
C GLY A 134 15.66 -3.40 -5.84
N ARG A 135 16.71 -2.97 -5.13
CA ARG A 135 17.67 -3.88 -4.48
C ARG A 135 17.36 -4.20 -3.03
N ALA A 136 16.49 -3.43 -2.38
CA ALA A 136 16.04 -3.72 -1.02
C ALA A 136 14.55 -3.49 -0.85
N ILE A 137 13.96 -4.17 0.12
CA ILE A 137 12.55 -4.08 0.46
C ILE A 137 12.44 -3.73 1.93
N VAL A 138 11.70 -2.68 2.25
CA VAL A 138 11.33 -2.35 3.62
C VAL A 138 9.87 -2.71 3.84
N PHE A 139 9.60 -3.51 4.84
CA PHE A 139 8.24 -3.93 5.16
C PHE A 139 8.08 -4.09 6.66
N GLY A 140 6.85 -4.11 7.14
CA GLY A 140 6.62 -4.34 8.55
C GLY A 140 5.48 -5.29 8.82
N THR A 141 5.29 -5.56 10.10
CA THR A 141 4.23 -6.45 10.59
C THR A 141 3.27 -5.68 11.47
N LYS A 142 2.03 -6.16 11.58
CA LYS A 142 1.02 -5.65 12.51
C LYS A 142 0.57 -6.69 13.51
N ASP A 143 0.11 -6.25 14.68
CA ASP A 143 -0.67 -7.08 15.60
C ASP A 143 -2.05 -7.38 15.00
N LEU A 144 -2.44 -8.65 14.92
CA LEU A 144 -3.74 -9.09 14.41
C LEU A 144 -4.92 -8.54 15.24
N LEU A 145 -4.68 -8.13 16.48
CA LEU A 145 -5.69 -7.48 17.33
C LEU A 145 -5.57 -5.95 17.36
N PHE A 146 -4.55 -5.37 16.72
CA PHE A 146 -4.30 -3.94 16.69
C PHE A 146 -4.23 -3.30 18.09
N ARG A 147 -3.51 -3.94 19.02
CA ARG A 147 -3.47 -3.52 20.44
C ARG A 147 -2.07 -3.41 21.02
N GLU A 148 -1.23 -4.40 20.75
CA GLU A 148 0.09 -4.48 21.38
C GLU A 148 1.19 -4.17 20.34
N PRO A 149 2.30 -3.54 20.77
CA PRO A 149 3.41 -3.17 19.90
C PRO A 149 4.33 -4.36 19.60
N PHE A 150 3.77 -5.47 19.08
CA PHE A 150 4.53 -6.68 18.73
C PHE A 150 5.13 -6.63 17.33
N GLY A 151 4.71 -5.66 16.52
CA GLY A 151 5.18 -5.49 15.16
C GLY A 151 6.62 -4.99 15.09
N CYS A 152 7.29 -5.33 14.01
CA CYS A 152 8.62 -4.85 13.69
C CYS A 152 8.65 -4.29 12.26
N LEU A 153 9.66 -3.46 12.00
CA LEU A 153 10.07 -3.02 10.67
C LEU A 153 11.29 -3.84 10.24
N TYR A 154 11.30 -4.27 8.99
CA TYR A 154 12.32 -5.13 8.43
C TYR A 154 12.89 -4.54 7.14
N LEU A 155 14.15 -4.86 6.87
CA LEU A 155 14.82 -4.63 5.59
C LEU A 155 15.28 -5.97 5.02
N TYR A 156 14.87 -6.28 3.80
CA TYR A 156 15.40 -7.40 3.03
C TYR A 156 16.31 -6.89 1.92
N ASP A 157 17.61 -7.20 2.02
CA ASP A 157 18.59 -7.03 0.95
C ASP A 157 18.39 -8.17 -0.06
N VAL A 158 17.90 -7.82 -1.25
CA VAL A 158 17.50 -8.80 -2.27
C VAL A 158 18.73 -9.53 -2.84
N PRO A 159 19.80 -8.84 -3.29
CA PRO A 159 21.02 -9.51 -3.76
C PRO A 159 21.69 -10.42 -2.72
N GLN A 160 21.80 -9.98 -1.47
CA GLN A 160 22.47 -10.76 -0.42
C GLN A 160 21.54 -11.79 0.23
N ARG A 161 20.24 -11.75 -0.08
CA ARG A 161 19.18 -12.54 0.56
C ARG A 161 19.22 -12.44 2.09
N ARG A 162 19.45 -11.23 2.59
CA ARG A 162 19.67 -10.98 4.02
C ARG A 162 18.53 -10.16 4.60
N LEU A 163 17.99 -10.61 5.72
CA LEU A 163 16.93 -9.93 6.44
C LEU A 163 17.46 -9.27 7.71
N HIS A 164 17.10 -8.01 7.91
CA HIS A 164 17.45 -7.20 9.08
C HIS A 164 16.19 -6.71 9.78
N VAL A 165 16.24 -6.63 11.11
CA VAL A 165 15.24 -5.91 11.91
C VAL A 165 15.70 -4.45 12.00
N LEU A 166 14.93 -3.53 11.44
CA LEU A 166 15.23 -2.10 11.47
C LEU A 166 14.72 -1.44 12.75
N ALA A 167 13.53 -1.84 13.20
CA ALA A 167 12.89 -1.33 14.41
C ALA A 167 11.93 -2.36 14.99
N GLU A 168 11.79 -2.38 16.31
CA GLU A 168 10.79 -3.15 17.04
C GLU A 168 9.74 -2.20 17.64
N GLY A 169 8.65 -2.73 18.17
CA GLY A 169 7.68 -1.94 18.93
C GLY A 169 6.62 -1.22 18.09
N GLN A 170 6.40 -1.65 16.84
CA GLN A 170 5.28 -1.16 16.03
C GLN A 170 3.98 -1.86 16.41
N THR A 171 2.85 -1.19 16.27
CA THR A 171 1.54 -1.84 16.45
C THR A 171 0.94 -2.24 15.11
N CYS A 172 1.04 -1.37 14.10
CA CYS A 172 0.58 -1.64 12.75
C CYS A 172 1.42 -0.88 11.73
N SER A 173 2.45 -1.54 11.22
CA SER A 173 3.29 -1.00 10.15
C SER A 173 2.51 -0.90 8.86
N ASN A 174 2.37 0.31 8.34
CA ASN A 174 1.51 0.66 7.22
C ASN A 174 2.26 1.47 6.16
N GLY A 175 1.66 2.47 5.52
CA GLY A 175 2.21 3.15 4.36
C GLY A 175 3.69 3.51 4.48
N LYS A 176 4.44 3.21 3.41
CA LYS A 176 5.88 3.45 3.31
C LYS A 176 6.20 4.15 2.01
N VAL A 177 7.14 5.09 2.05
CA VAL A 177 7.74 5.70 0.86
C VAL A 177 9.25 5.76 1.06
N ILE A 178 10.00 5.25 0.09
CA ILE A 178 11.46 5.29 0.08
C ILE A 178 11.93 6.23 -1.03
N ARG A 179 12.86 7.14 -0.70
CA ARG A 179 13.42 8.10 -1.65
C ARG A 179 14.93 8.15 -1.54
N GLN A 180 15.60 8.44 -2.65
CA GLN A 180 17.01 8.81 -2.65
C GLN A 180 17.12 10.32 -2.40
N GLU A 181 17.75 10.71 -1.31
CA GLU A 181 18.21 12.09 -1.07
C GLU A 181 19.74 12.16 -1.25
N ALA A 182 20.32 13.36 -1.18
CA ALA A 182 21.76 13.55 -1.39
C ALA A 182 22.62 12.78 -0.37
N GLU A 183 22.11 12.64 0.86
CA GLU A 183 22.77 11.97 1.98
C GLU A 183 22.46 10.47 2.09
N GLY A 184 21.68 9.91 1.15
CA GLY A 184 21.33 8.49 1.11
C GLY A 184 19.83 8.23 1.03
N TRP A 185 19.45 6.98 1.31
CA TRP A 185 18.06 6.55 1.30
C TRP A 185 17.31 7.09 2.52
N ILE A 186 16.14 7.68 2.28
CA ILE A 186 15.20 8.10 3.31
C ILE A 186 13.95 7.23 3.25
N LEU A 187 13.51 6.75 4.40
CA LEU A 187 12.25 6.08 4.61
C LEU A 187 11.28 7.01 5.33
N TYR A 188 10.09 7.14 4.76
CA TYR A 188 8.90 7.64 5.43
C TYR A 188 8.05 6.42 5.80
N ASP A 189 7.76 6.22 7.08
CA ASP A 189 7.05 5.05 7.61
C ASP A 189 5.88 5.48 8.50
N ILE A 190 4.76 4.77 8.36
CA ILE A 190 3.58 4.94 9.20
C ILE A 190 3.46 3.72 10.13
N ASP A 191 3.46 3.99 11.45
CA ASP A 191 2.89 3.08 12.44
C ASP A 191 1.53 3.65 12.85
N THR A 192 0.46 3.07 12.33
CA THR A 192 -0.86 3.72 12.26
C THR A 192 -1.37 4.30 13.59
N PRO A 193 -1.27 3.62 14.75
CA PRO A 193 -1.74 4.19 16.02
C PRO A 193 -1.03 5.45 16.47
N THR A 194 0.21 5.70 16.00
CA THR A 194 0.95 6.93 16.30
C THR A 194 0.37 8.14 15.55
N ARG A 195 -0.34 7.90 14.43
CA ARG A 195 -0.86 8.92 13.50
C ARG A 195 0.22 9.87 12.96
N GLN A 196 1.42 9.34 12.81
CA GLN A 196 2.57 10.08 12.33
C GLN A 196 3.13 9.43 11.07
N VAL A 197 3.69 10.27 10.19
CA VAL A 197 4.70 9.84 9.23
C VAL A 197 6.06 10.11 9.84
N ARG A 198 6.79 9.05 10.16
CA ARG A 198 8.13 9.13 10.76
C ARG A 198 9.18 8.99 9.67
N ARG A 199 10.24 9.81 9.75
CA ARG A 199 11.31 9.85 8.76
C ARG A 199 12.57 9.20 9.32
N TYR A 200 13.21 8.36 8.52
CA TYR A 200 14.42 7.62 8.88
C TYR A 200 15.48 7.71 7.78
N ARG A 201 16.74 7.80 8.19
CA ARG A 201 17.88 7.50 7.31
C ARG A 201 18.05 5.99 7.23
N LEU A 202 18.03 5.42 6.04
CA LEU A 202 18.29 4.00 5.81
C LEU A 202 19.75 3.77 5.44
N ASP A 203 20.40 2.90 6.21
CA ASP A 203 21.64 2.24 5.82
C ASP A 203 21.30 0.82 5.39
N ILE A 204 21.29 0.56 4.08
CA ILE A 204 20.94 -0.75 3.53
C ILE A 204 22.04 -1.78 3.85
N GLU A 205 23.31 -1.41 3.71
CA GLU A 205 24.44 -2.32 3.91
C GLU A 205 24.62 -2.71 5.38
N GLY A 206 24.50 -1.74 6.28
CA GLY A 206 24.48 -1.97 7.73
C GLY A 206 23.17 -2.57 8.23
N GLY A 207 22.09 -2.43 7.45
CA GLY A 207 20.73 -2.83 7.78
C GLY A 207 20.20 -2.13 9.03
N GLN A 208 20.28 -0.80 9.02
CA GLN A 208 19.87 0.07 10.12
C GLN A 208 18.96 1.20 9.62
N ALA A 209 18.04 1.63 10.48
CA ALA A 209 17.22 2.81 10.26
C ALA A 209 17.42 3.80 11.41
N GLN A 210 18.00 4.96 11.12
CA GLN A 210 18.16 6.03 12.09
C GLN A 210 16.95 6.96 12.03
N PHE A 211 16.18 7.05 13.13
CA PHE A 211 15.12 8.04 13.24
C PHE A 211 15.68 9.46 13.12
N LEU A 212 15.05 10.27 12.27
CA LEU A 212 15.41 11.67 12.05
C LEU A 212 14.40 12.59 12.75
N ASP A 213 13.15 12.55 12.31
CA ASP A 213 12.06 13.38 12.82
C ASP A 213 10.68 12.85 12.41
N VAL A 214 9.64 13.59 12.80
CA VAL A 214 8.25 13.41 12.36
C VAL A 214 7.99 14.39 11.22
N ALA A 215 7.69 13.85 10.03
CA ALA A 215 7.39 14.62 8.83
C ALA A 215 5.96 15.18 8.87
N LEU A 216 5.00 14.36 9.27
CA LEU A 216 3.58 14.71 9.38
C LEU A 216 3.00 14.12 10.68
N ASP A 217 2.11 14.86 11.35
CA ASP A 217 1.52 14.47 12.64
C ASP A 217 0.03 14.82 12.70
N TRP A 218 -0.80 13.82 12.96
CA TRP A 218 -2.25 13.93 13.12
C TRP A 218 -2.72 13.39 14.47
N HIS A 219 -1.89 13.46 15.50
CA HIS A 219 -2.28 13.05 16.84
C HIS A 219 -3.61 13.70 17.25
N GLY A 220 -4.57 12.86 17.66
CA GLY A 220 -5.91 13.28 18.05
C GLY A 220 -6.94 13.34 16.92
N TRP A 221 -6.55 13.09 15.66
CA TRP A 221 -7.53 12.88 14.59
C TRP A 221 -8.34 11.59 14.83
N GLU A 222 -9.59 11.59 14.40
CA GLU A 222 -10.49 10.42 14.53
C GLU A 222 -10.12 9.31 13.54
N GLU A 223 -9.65 9.70 12.36
CA GLU A 223 -9.12 8.80 11.33
C GLU A 223 -7.65 8.47 11.55
N PHE A 224 -7.22 7.42 10.85
CA PHE A 224 -5.92 6.80 10.99
C PHE A 224 -5.20 6.80 9.64
N PRO A 225 -3.94 7.26 9.55
CA PRO A 225 -3.17 7.12 8.32
C PRO A 225 -2.88 5.65 8.06
N ASP A 226 -3.15 5.22 6.83
CA ASP A 226 -3.04 3.82 6.42
C ASP A 226 -1.92 3.68 5.38
N GLY A 227 -2.20 3.21 4.17
CA GLY A 227 -1.28 3.18 3.04
C GLY A 227 -0.86 4.57 2.56
N MET A 228 0.36 4.64 2.02
CA MET A 228 1.01 5.87 1.53
C MET A 228 1.75 5.57 0.24
N CYS A 229 1.73 6.48 -0.73
CA CYS A 229 2.55 6.40 -1.92
C CYS A 229 3.21 7.75 -2.26
N ALA A 230 4.32 7.72 -2.98
CA ALA A 230 4.96 8.93 -3.47
C ALA A 230 4.09 9.58 -4.56
N ALA A 231 3.89 10.89 -4.48
CA ALA A 231 3.28 11.66 -5.57
C ALA A 231 4.33 12.23 -6.53
N ASP A 232 5.36 12.83 -5.97
CA ASP A 232 6.50 13.45 -6.64
C ASP A 232 7.65 13.57 -5.63
N ASP A 233 8.74 14.27 -5.98
CA ASP A 233 9.93 14.44 -5.12
C ASP A 233 9.66 15.23 -3.84
N GLN A 234 8.51 15.91 -3.70
CA GLN A 234 8.20 16.80 -2.58
C GLN A 234 7.01 16.34 -1.74
N SER A 235 6.11 15.52 -2.30
CA SER A 235 4.82 15.21 -1.70
C SER A 235 4.47 13.72 -1.69
N VAL A 236 3.62 13.34 -0.74
CA VAL A 236 3.09 11.97 -0.56
C VAL A 236 1.58 11.99 -0.54
N ILE A 237 0.94 10.93 -1.03
CA ILE A 237 -0.50 10.71 -0.90
C ILE A 237 -0.73 9.67 0.19
N ILE A 238 -1.63 9.95 1.11
CA ILE A 238 -1.95 9.10 2.25
C ILE A 238 -3.44 8.82 2.27
N ALA A 239 -3.79 7.55 2.38
CA ALA A 239 -5.15 7.10 2.62
C ALA A 239 -5.47 7.21 4.12
N PHE A 240 -6.71 7.57 4.45
CA PHE A 240 -7.18 7.63 5.83
C PHE A 240 -8.29 6.62 6.08
N TYR A 241 -8.03 5.72 7.03
CA TYR A 241 -8.95 4.73 7.52
C TYR A 241 -9.78 5.29 8.68
N HIS A 242 -11.11 5.27 8.55
CA HIS A 242 -12.02 5.67 9.63
C HIS A 242 -12.85 4.47 10.13
N PRO A 243 -12.62 3.98 11.37
CA PRO A 243 -13.31 2.78 11.87
C PRO A 243 -14.79 3.03 12.24
N GLY A 244 -15.15 4.29 12.54
CA GLY A 244 -16.48 4.70 12.97
C GLY A 244 -17.51 4.82 11.86
N ASP A 245 -18.73 5.20 12.24
CA ASP A 245 -19.87 5.39 11.34
C ASP A 245 -19.80 6.77 10.67
N ARG A 246 -19.28 6.80 9.44
CA ARG A 246 -19.11 8.01 8.64
C ARG A 246 -19.56 7.73 7.20
N ASP A 247 -20.20 8.71 6.59
CA ASP A 247 -20.57 8.68 5.18
C ASP A 247 -19.35 9.02 4.33
N GLY A 248 -18.61 7.99 3.93
CA GLY A 248 -17.42 8.15 3.08
C GLY A 248 -16.11 8.44 3.80
N GLY A 249 -15.03 8.37 3.03
CA GLY A 249 -13.65 8.49 3.50
C GLY A 249 -12.85 9.47 2.65
N ARG A 250 -11.53 9.47 2.84
CA ARG A 250 -10.65 10.34 2.07
C ARG A 250 -9.23 9.82 1.91
N ALA A 251 -8.55 10.37 0.92
CA ALA A 251 -7.10 10.41 0.83
C ALA A 251 -6.64 11.86 0.65
N VAL A 252 -5.42 12.17 1.06
CA VAL A 252 -4.88 13.54 1.03
C VAL A 252 -3.44 13.51 0.54
N ARG A 253 -3.07 14.44 -0.34
CA ARG A 253 -1.68 14.70 -0.71
C ARG A 253 -1.12 15.77 0.21
N PHE A 254 0.01 15.50 0.83
CA PHE A 254 0.73 16.43 1.69
C PHE A 254 2.08 16.77 1.06
N ASP A 255 2.39 18.06 1.06
CA ASP A 255 3.75 18.52 0.80
C ASP A 255 4.61 18.29 2.06
N LEU A 256 5.77 17.64 1.91
CA LEU A 256 6.60 17.22 3.04
C LEU A 256 7.41 18.36 3.67
N GLU A 257 7.65 19.45 2.94
CA GLU A 257 8.41 20.60 3.44
C GLU A 257 7.51 21.53 4.26
N SER A 258 6.42 21.99 3.65
CA SER A 258 5.43 22.85 4.28
C SER A 258 4.54 22.10 5.28
N ARG A 259 4.41 20.78 5.12
CA ARG A 259 3.54 19.89 5.91
C ARG A 259 2.04 20.16 5.72
N GLU A 260 1.69 20.90 4.67
CA GLU A 260 0.31 21.28 4.36
C GLU A 260 -0.35 20.30 3.39
N ALA A 261 -1.67 20.16 3.51
CA ALA A 261 -2.47 19.45 2.52
C ALA A 261 -2.51 20.27 1.23
N VAL A 262 -2.15 19.65 0.10
CA VAL A 262 -2.11 20.30 -1.21
C VAL A 262 -3.15 19.74 -2.19
N GLU A 263 -3.78 18.61 -1.87
CA GLU A 263 -4.86 18.01 -2.67
C GLU A 263 -5.64 16.99 -1.81
N GLU A 264 -6.96 16.88 -2.02
CA GLU A 264 -7.81 15.94 -1.27
C GLU A 264 -8.77 15.19 -2.20
N TRP A 265 -8.98 13.90 -1.92
CA TRP A 265 -9.90 13.03 -2.63
C TRP A 265 -10.96 12.51 -1.67
N GLU A 266 -12.21 12.85 -1.93
CA GLU A 266 -13.36 12.31 -1.21
C GLU A 266 -13.73 10.95 -1.79
N VAL A 267 -14.01 9.97 -0.91
CA VAL A 267 -14.34 8.59 -1.27
C VAL A 267 -15.77 8.29 -0.81
N PRO A 268 -16.78 8.49 -1.67
CA PRO A 268 -18.18 8.40 -1.26
C PRO A 268 -18.58 6.99 -0.81
N PHE A 269 -19.26 6.92 0.34
CA PHE A 269 -19.82 5.69 0.90
C PHE A 269 -18.79 4.58 1.17
N SER A 270 -17.52 4.96 1.40
CA SER A 270 -16.46 4.06 1.83
C SER A 270 -15.48 4.79 2.79
N PRO A 271 -15.71 4.75 4.11
CA PRO A 271 -14.94 5.49 5.11
C PRO A 271 -13.56 4.90 5.41
N ARG A 272 -13.26 3.72 4.87
CA ARG A 272 -12.08 2.92 5.22
C ARG A 272 -11.17 2.81 4.02
N VAL A 273 -10.55 3.94 3.69
CA VAL A 273 -9.61 4.03 2.57
C VAL A 273 -8.29 3.45 3.05
N THR A 274 -7.79 2.44 2.34
CA THR A 274 -6.66 1.63 2.78
C THR A 274 -5.37 2.06 2.12
N CYS A 275 -5.26 2.05 0.79
CA CYS A 275 -3.98 2.40 0.15
C CYS A 275 -4.14 3.14 -1.20
N PRO A 276 -3.35 4.21 -1.44
CA PRO A 276 -3.31 4.94 -2.70
C PRO A 276 -2.29 4.38 -3.71
N LEU A 277 -2.60 4.51 -5.00
CA LEU A 277 -1.68 4.23 -6.11
C LEU A 277 -1.88 5.27 -7.21
N LEU A 278 -0.81 5.94 -7.63
CA LEU A 278 -0.84 6.73 -8.86
C LEU A 278 -0.57 5.84 -10.06
N LEU A 279 -1.50 5.82 -11.00
CA LEU A 279 -1.31 5.19 -12.30
C LEU A 279 -0.70 6.18 -13.28
N PRO A 280 0.26 5.74 -14.11
CA PRO A 280 0.69 6.53 -15.25
C PRO A 280 -0.47 6.76 -16.23
N PRO A 281 -0.35 7.73 -17.15
CA PRO A 281 -1.25 7.87 -18.28
C PRO A 281 -1.44 6.53 -19.02
N SER A 282 -2.67 6.19 -19.41
CA SER A 282 -2.96 4.93 -20.10
C SER A 282 -2.35 4.88 -21.50
N SER A 283 -2.23 3.69 -22.10
CA SER A 283 -1.80 3.51 -23.49
C SER A 283 -2.76 2.57 -24.25
N PRO A 284 -3.62 3.12 -25.13
CA PRO A 284 -3.65 4.51 -25.61
C PRO A 284 -4.16 5.53 -24.56
N PRO A 285 -3.68 6.79 -24.59
CA PRO A 285 -4.00 7.78 -23.58
C PRO A 285 -5.48 8.17 -23.63
N ARG A 286 -6.21 7.85 -22.56
CA ARG A 286 -7.55 8.40 -22.28
C ARG A 286 -7.46 9.77 -21.58
N SER A 287 -6.34 10.03 -20.93
CA SER A 287 -5.93 11.30 -20.37
C SER A 287 -4.40 11.36 -20.38
N ASP A 288 -3.89 12.55 -20.59
CA ASP A 288 -2.49 13.00 -20.53
C ASP A 288 -1.99 13.23 -19.09
N ARG A 289 -2.78 12.84 -18.07
CA ARG A 289 -2.44 12.97 -16.65
C ARG A 289 -2.42 11.64 -15.93
N ALA A 290 -1.73 11.62 -14.80
CA ALA A 290 -1.84 10.55 -13.84
C ALA A 290 -3.28 10.41 -13.32
N ARG A 291 -3.62 9.22 -12.83
CA ARG A 291 -4.90 8.96 -12.16
C ARG A 291 -4.64 8.28 -10.83
N LEU A 292 -5.40 8.65 -9.81
CA LEU A 292 -5.30 8.02 -8.50
C LEU A 292 -6.22 6.81 -8.46
N ILE A 293 -5.72 5.67 -7.97
CA ILE A 293 -6.49 4.52 -7.51
C ILE A 293 -6.44 4.48 -5.99
N LEU A 294 -7.57 4.16 -5.37
CA LEU A 294 -7.70 3.99 -3.93
C LEU A 294 -8.33 2.63 -3.64
N THR A 295 -7.66 1.82 -2.83
CA THR A 295 -8.28 0.65 -2.21
C THR A 295 -9.09 1.07 -0.98
N THR A 296 -10.13 0.31 -0.67
CA THR A 296 -10.92 0.50 0.55
C THR A 296 -11.30 -0.86 1.15
N ALA A 297 -11.80 -0.90 2.38
CA ALA A 297 -12.07 -2.15 3.09
C ALA A 297 -13.41 -2.19 3.86
N GLU A 298 -13.95 -3.39 4.04
CA GLU A 298 -15.07 -3.67 4.94
C GLU A 298 -14.64 -4.15 6.34
N GLU A 299 -13.35 -4.44 6.55
CA GLU A 299 -12.84 -5.12 7.76
C GLU A 299 -13.36 -4.53 9.08
N GLY A 300 -14.13 -5.29 9.85
CA GLY A 300 -14.65 -4.83 11.14
C GLY A 300 -15.79 -3.81 11.01
N MET A 301 -16.47 -3.76 9.86
CA MET A 301 -17.67 -2.94 9.66
C MET A 301 -18.88 -3.69 10.20
N PRO A 302 -19.64 -3.12 11.15
CA PRO A 302 -20.92 -3.68 11.55
C PRO A 302 -21.90 -3.70 10.35
N PRO A 303 -22.83 -4.68 10.28
CA PRO A 303 -23.77 -4.81 9.16
C PRO A 303 -24.56 -3.54 8.84
N GLU A 304 -25.00 -2.80 9.87
CA GLU A 304 -25.73 -1.54 9.72
C GLU A 304 -24.87 -0.42 9.10
N VAL A 305 -23.58 -0.36 9.43
CA VAL A 305 -22.64 0.59 8.83
C VAL A 305 -22.35 0.19 7.38
N ARG A 306 -22.25 -1.12 7.09
CA ARG A 306 -22.07 -1.65 5.73
C ARG A 306 -23.24 -1.30 4.81
N GLN A 307 -24.48 -1.36 5.31
CA GLN A 307 -25.65 -0.95 4.53
C GLN A 307 -25.64 0.53 4.14
N ARG A 308 -25.11 1.41 5.00
CA ARG A 308 -24.93 2.84 4.72
C ARG A 308 -23.72 3.13 3.82
N ASN A 309 -22.74 2.25 3.83
CA ASN A 309 -21.49 2.36 3.07
C ASN A 309 -21.37 1.24 2.02
N PRO A 310 -22.27 1.20 1.01
CA PRO A 310 -22.30 0.13 0.01
C PRO A 310 -21.06 0.09 -0.89
N ASN A 311 -20.13 1.04 -0.78
CA ASN A 311 -18.88 1.04 -1.55
C ASN A 311 -17.65 0.63 -0.73
N ALA A 312 -17.83 0.26 0.55
CA ALA A 312 -16.76 -0.34 1.34
C ALA A 312 -16.21 -1.59 0.63
N GLY A 313 -14.88 -1.69 0.54
CA GLY A 313 -14.21 -2.78 -0.17
C GLY A 313 -14.12 -2.63 -1.69
N CYS A 314 -14.73 -1.60 -2.29
CA CYS A 314 -14.48 -1.25 -3.69
C CYS A 314 -13.10 -0.61 -3.87
N LEU A 315 -12.58 -0.67 -5.09
CA LEU A 315 -11.49 0.22 -5.52
C LEU A 315 -12.10 1.42 -6.23
N PHE A 316 -11.53 2.59 -5.98
CA PHE A 316 -11.93 3.87 -6.55
C PHE A 316 -10.87 4.40 -7.51
N GLN A 317 -11.29 5.24 -8.45
CA GLN A 317 -10.42 6.06 -9.27
C GLN A 317 -10.79 7.54 -9.14
N ALA A 318 -9.81 8.42 -9.29
CA ALA A 318 -10.03 9.86 -9.31
C ALA A 318 -9.02 10.58 -10.22
N PRO A 319 -9.38 11.74 -10.78
CA PRO A 319 -8.40 12.64 -11.39
C PRO A 319 -7.42 13.19 -10.33
N THR A 320 -6.29 13.71 -10.78
CA THR A 320 -5.34 14.45 -9.95
C THR A 320 -4.78 15.65 -10.70
N SER A 321 -4.32 16.64 -9.94
CA SER A 321 -3.53 17.77 -10.42
C SER A 321 -2.16 17.34 -10.99
N LEU A 322 -1.66 16.16 -10.61
CA LEU A 322 -0.36 15.63 -11.03
C LEU A 322 -0.33 15.25 -12.53
N PRO A 323 0.70 15.68 -13.28
CA PRO A 323 0.82 15.38 -14.71
C PRO A 323 1.26 13.93 -14.97
N ALA A 324 2.02 13.33 -14.06
CA ALA A 324 2.56 11.98 -14.20
C ALA A 324 2.64 11.29 -12.84
N ALA A 325 2.71 9.96 -12.87
CA ALA A 325 3.04 9.15 -11.72
C ALA A 325 4.56 8.94 -11.66
N PRO A 326 5.17 8.79 -10.47
CA PRO A 326 6.54 8.30 -10.37
C PRO A 326 6.71 6.97 -11.09
N GLU A 327 7.93 6.71 -11.59
CA GLU A 327 8.24 5.42 -12.20
C GLU A 327 8.04 4.30 -11.15
N PRO A 328 7.22 3.28 -11.44
CA PRO A 328 7.02 2.17 -10.53
C PRO A 328 8.34 1.42 -10.30
N ALA A 329 8.81 1.39 -9.06
CA ALA A 329 9.94 0.56 -8.69
C ALA A 329 9.53 -0.93 -8.69
N VAL A 330 10.45 -1.79 -9.11
CA VAL A 330 10.26 -3.25 -9.13
C VAL A 330 11.41 -3.92 -8.39
N VAL A 331 11.13 -5.06 -7.77
CA VAL A 331 12.15 -5.87 -7.11
C VAL A 331 13.11 -6.44 -8.15
N ARG A 332 14.40 -6.17 -8.00
CA ARG A 332 15.45 -6.75 -8.85
C ARG A 332 15.98 -8.02 -8.22
N LEU A 333 15.49 -9.17 -8.71
CA LEU A 333 15.86 -10.48 -8.16
C LEU A 333 17.33 -10.86 -8.46
N GLY A 334 17.97 -10.17 -9.41
CA GLY A 334 19.30 -10.50 -9.88
C GLY A 334 19.30 -11.70 -10.83
N GLU A 335 20.47 -11.95 -11.43
CA GLU A 335 20.72 -13.17 -12.21
C GLU A 335 20.87 -14.36 -11.25
N ASP A 336 20.15 -15.46 -11.53
CA ASP A 336 20.20 -16.70 -10.73
C ASP A 336 21.52 -17.47 -10.88
#